data_AF-A0A1T4LSQ3-F1
#
_entry.id   AF-A0A1T4LSQ3-F1
#
_cell.length_a   1.000
_cell.length_b   1.000
_cell.length_c   1.000
_cell.angle_alpha   90.00
_cell.angle_beta   90.00
_cell.angle_gamma   90.00
#
_symmetry.space_group_name_H-M   'P 1'
#
loop_
_entity.id
_entity.type
_entity.pdbx_description
1 polymer ?
#
loop_
_entity_poly.entity_id
_entity_poly.type
_entity_poly.pdbx_seq_one_letter_code
_entity_poly.pdbx_strand_id
1 'polypeptide(L)'
;MKISTRRGMLVAGVLTMLVTTLVTAAGLLSIQAVAQSAGGPGSPRTSSCPGDNSGLSLSPGFCATIFADNLGHVRHMAVAPDGTLYANTWSGRYYAASPAPPGGFLRALRDTKGSGRADVVQRFGTAHEAGASGGTGIALYNGGLYVEEGDRILRYALPAGQMVPTGSPTVVVSGMPLTGDHPMHPFVIDAKGNLFVDSGSATNACQAQNRIRGSRGLSPCTEKETRAGTWRFDANKTGQTFSPAQRYASGIRNGEGFAFDAAGRLFATQHGRDQLFQNWPQLYTAEQGADLPAEELIELRSGADYGWPECYYDQEQNKLVLAPEYGGDGGKTVGLCAQRTAPVAAFPGHWAPNDLALYLGSKFPAGYRGGAFIAFHGSWNRAPLPQGGYNVVFQPLADGKASGPYVVFADGFAGAYKEPGRAAFRPSGLAVAPDGALYVSDDVHGRIWRITYTGDGSDKVAPAPSPTTMTTAAQGAVPPEGTHPDAGRASVPLPTPPGSSPDQVAQGDRIFHGEASNGTCSGCHGSDAGGTPVGPSLKSGQWMWSDGSLSGLEGVIAKGVPQPKRYQGVMPPMGGSSLTQADLAAVAAYVWAISHANNGHGQGG
;
A
#
# COMPACT_ATOMS: atom_id res chain seq x y z
N MET A 1 40.20 64.08 -24.68
CA MET A 1 40.56 63.40 -23.41
C MET A 1 41.93 62.73 -23.57
N LYS A 2 42.55 62.32 -22.45
CA LYS A 2 43.71 61.38 -22.39
C LYS A 2 43.29 60.02 -23.01
N ILE A 3 44.13 59.12 -23.53
CA ILE A 3 45.61 58.93 -23.50
C ILE A 3 46.04 58.25 -24.85
N SER A 4 47.15 58.66 -25.50
CA SER A 4 48.44 57.92 -25.62
C SER A 4 48.33 56.47 -26.17
N THR A 5 48.74 56.17 -27.42
CA THR A 5 50.11 55.77 -27.94
C THR A 5 50.62 54.38 -27.54
N ARG A 6 51.42 53.61 -28.33
CA ARG A 6 51.76 53.47 -29.78
C ARG A 6 52.84 52.34 -29.88
N ARG A 7 53.13 51.78 -31.07
CA ARG A 7 54.22 50.79 -31.39
C ARG A 7 53.97 49.35 -30.89
N GLY A 8 54.62 48.31 -31.43
CA GLY A 8 55.62 48.27 -32.51
C GLY A 8 55.90 46.85 -33.04
N MET A 9 56.64 46.73 -34.16
CA MET A 9 56.88 45.50 -34.92
C MET A 9 58.27 44.86 -34.68
N LEU A 10 58.39 43.59 -35.12
CA LEU A 10 59.52 42.98 -35.88
C LEU A 10 60.61 42.16 -35.14
N VAL A 11 61.28 41.31 -35.94
CA VAL A 11 62.53 40.49 -35.72
C VAL A 11 62.35 39.24 -34.83
N ALA A 12 62.69 37.97 -35.15
CA ALA A 12 63.43 37.23 -36.21
C ALA A 12 64.86 36.73 -35.88
N GLY A 13 65.24 35.52 -36.34
CA GLY A 13 66.49 34.81 -35.97
C GLY A 13 66.34 33.99 -34.66
N VAL A 14 67.19 33.04 -34.23
CA VAL A 14 68.54 32.50 -34.57
C VAL A 14 68.62 31.11 -33.86
N LEU A 15 69.32 30.03 -34.24
CA LEU A 15 70.07 29.54 -35.43
C LEU A 15 70.30 28.00 -35.27
N THR A 16 70.66 27.26 -36.34
CA THR A 16 70.83 25.78 -36.35
C THR A 16 72.30 25.32 -36.26
N MET A 17 72.63 24.29 -35.45
CA MET A 17 73.68 23.23 -35.63
C MET A 17 73.70 22.32 -34.37
N LEU A 18 73.51 20.98 -34.47
CA LEU A 18 74.51 19.88 -34.52
C LEU A 18 75.31 19.66 -33.19
N VAL A 19 75.56 18.44 -32.68
CA VAL A 19 75.39 17.06 -33.24
C VAL A 19 74.27 16.25 -32.48
N THR A 20 74.30 14.99 -31.97
CA THR A 20 75.31 13.89 -31.83
C THR A 20 74.65 12.49 -31.67
N THR A 21 75.04 11.51 -32.51
CA THR A 21 75.12 10.01 -32.32
C THR A 21 73.98 9.11 -31.75
N LEU A 22 73.59 8.10 -32.57
CA LEU A 22 73.39 6.64 -32.29
C LEU A 22 72.25 6.12 -31.35
N VAL A 23 71.71 4.88 -31.44
CA VAL A 23 71.46 3.93 -32.59
C VAL A 23 70.57 2.72 -32.15
N THR A 24 69.66 2.23 -33.01
CA THR A 24 68.94 0.90 -32.96
C THR A 24 68.10 0.52 -31.70
N ALA A 25 67.27 -0.54 -31.68
CA ALA A 25 66.33 -1.11 -32.67
C ALA A 25 65.36 -2.13 -31.99
N ALA A 26 64.25 -2.44 -32.68
CA ALA A 26 63.35 -3.61 -32.62
C ALA A 26 63.31 -4.58 -31.40
N GLY A 27 62.09 -4.91 -30.96
CA GLY A 27 61.81 -6.01 -30.03
C GLY A 27 60.33 -6.44 -30.03
N LEU A 28 59.93 -7.29 -30.98
CA LEU A 28 58.60 -7.94 -31.00
C LEU A 28 58.59 -9.18 -30.09
N LEU A 29 57.61 -9.28 -29.20
CA LEU A 29 57.41 -10.44 -28.33
C LEU A 29 55.92 -10.81 -28.27
N SER A 30 55.54 -11.83 -29.05
CA SER A 30 54.19 -12.39 -29.09
C SER A 30 53.99 -13.40 -27.96
N ILE A 31 53.18 -13.06 -26.96
CA ILE A 31 52.78 -13.99 -25.90
C ILE A 31 51.43 -14.62 -26.27
N GLN A 32 51.42 -15.93 -26.48
CA GLN A 32 50.19 -16.70 -26.65
C GLN A 32 49.56 -16.96 -25.27
N ALA A 33 48.37 -16.41 -25.03
CA ALA A 33 47.57 -16.74 -23.86
C ALA A 33 46.88 -18.10 -24.08
N VAL A 34 47.26 -19.13 -23.32
CA VAL A 34 46.66 -20.47 -23.41
C VAL A 34 45.27 -20.46 -22.78
N ALA A 35 44.23 -20.39 -23.61
CA ALA A 35 42.84 -20.48 -23.18
C ALA A 35 42.39 -21.95 -23.08
N GLN A 36 42.66 -22.61 -21.97
CA GLN A 36 42.04 -23.90 -21.62
C GLN A 36 41.69 -24.02 -20.13
N SER A 37 40.40 -23.94 -19.83
CA SER A 37 39.76 -24.87 -18.90
C SER A 37 38.38 -25.25 -19.45
N ALA A 38 38.22 -26.51 -19.83
CA ALA A 38 36.92 -27.04 -20.23
C ALA A 38 36.02 -27.15 -18.98
N GLY A 39 34.71 -26.96 -19.17
CA GLY A 39 33.78 -26.89 -18.05
C GLY A 39 33.60 -28.23 -17.33
N GLY A 40 33.45 -28.18 -16.01
CA GLY A 40 32.51 -29.07 -15.35
C GLY A 40 31.09 -28.59 -15.69
N PRO A 41 30.12 -29.48 -15.97
CA PRO A 41 28.72 -29.08 -16.04
C PRO A 41 28.29 -28.64 -14.64
N GLY A 42 28.23 -27.33 -14.41
CA GLY A 42 27.57 -26.79 -13.23
C GLY A 42 26.09 -27.14 -13.33
N SER A 43 25.66 -28.20 -12.63
CA SER A 43 24.26 -28.58 -12.55
C SER A 43 23.42 -27.33 -12.25
N PRO A 44 22.36 -27.04 -13.01
CA PRO A 44 21.53 -25.89 -12.74
C PRO A 44 20.99 -26.04 -11.31
N ARG A 45 21.46 -25.17 -10.39
CA ARG A 45 20.85 -25.06 -9.06
C ARG A 45 19.38 -24.77 -9.30
N THR A 46 18.53 -25.69 -8.85
CA THR A 46 17.18 -25.85 -9.40
C THR A 46 16.35 -24.59 -9.21
N SER A 47 16.14 -23.86 -10.30
CA SER A 47 15.10 -22.84 -10.46
C SER A 47 13.73 -23.53 -10.52
N SER A 48 13.39 -24.26 -9.46
CA SER A 48 12.22 -25.14 -9.41
C SER A 48 11.01 -24.38 -8.88
N CYS A 49 10.24 -23.84 -9.81
CA CYS A 49 8.84 -23.49 -9.59
C CYS A 49 7.82 -24.35 -10.38
N PRO A 50 7.92 -25.70 -10.38
CA PRO A 50 6.80 -26.58 -10.73
C PRO A 50 6.02 -26.92 -9.44
N GLY A 51 5.04 -26.10 -9.08
CA GLY A 51 4.22 -26.27 -7.87
C GLY A 51 3.11 -25.22 -7.81
N ASP A 52 2.33 -25.18 -6.72
CA ASP A 52 1.42 -24.06 -6.52
C ASP A 52 2.20 -22.76 -6.25
N ASN A 53 1.67 -21.63 -6.72
CA ASN A 53 2.29 -20.31 -6.59
C ASN A 53 2.07 -19.70 -5.19
N SER A 54 2.09 -20.51 -4.14
CA SER A 54 1.78 -20.09 -2.76
C SER A 54 0.43 -19.39 -2.65
N GLY A 55 -0.57 -19.89 -3.38
CA GLY A 55 -1.92 -19.34 -3.51
C GLY A 55 -2.11 -18.20 -4.52
N LEU A 56 -1.05 -17.70 -5.17
CA LEU A 56 -1.14 -16.56 -6.10
C LEU A 56 -1.39 -16.96 -7.55
N SER A 57 -2.03 -16.07 -8.30
CA SER A 57 -1.94 -16.00 -9.76
C SER A 57 -0.90 -14.96 -10.17
N LEU A 58 -0.13 -15.22 -11.24
CA LEU A 58 1.04 -14.42 -11.63
C LEU A 58 1.14 -14.24 -13.16
N SER A 59 1.80 -13.16 -13.59
CA SER A 59 2.19 -12.97 -15.00
C SER A 59 2.99 -14.15 -15.57
N PRO A 60 2.98 -14.36 -16.91
CA PRO A 60 3.70 -15.44 -17.57
C PRO A 60 5.20 -15.51 -17.24
N GLY A 61 5.69 -16.73 -17.00
CA GLY A 61 7.09 -17.00 -16.65
C GLY A 61 7.50 -16.65 -15.21
N PHE A 62 6.58 -16.19 -14.36
CA PHE A 62 6.83 -15.92 -12.94
C PHE A 62 6.27 -17.01 -12.02
N CYS A 63 6.86 -17.11 -10.82
CA CYS A 63 6.42 -17.96 -9.73
C CYS A 63 6.64 -17.34 -8.36
N ALA A 64 5.95 -17.84 -7.32
CA ALA A 64 6.09 -17.36 -5.94
C ALA A 64 6.29 -18.49 -4.92
N THR A 65 7.23 -18.28 -4.00
CA THR A 65 7.41 -19.10 -2.78
C THR A 65 7.14 -18.28 -1.53
N ILE A 66 6.55 -18.89 -0.48
CA ILE A 66 6.51 -18.28 0.86
C ILE A 66 7.95 -18.21 1.41
N PHE A 67 8.51 -17.01 1.47
CA PHE A 67 9.81 -16.74 2.07
C PHE A 67 9.75 -16.85 3.59
N ALA A 68 8.73 -16.26 4.20
CA ALA A 68 8.48 -16.29 5.64
C ALA A 68 6.99 -16.11 5.93
N ASP A 69 6.56 -16.39 7.16
CA ASP A 69 5.14 -16.36 7.57
C ASP A 69 4.99 -16.08 9.07
N ASN A 70 3.79 -15.72 9.52
CA ASN A 70 3.43 -15.46 10.92
C ASN A 70 4.27 -14.37 11.62
N LEU A 71 4.70 -13.35 10.87
CA LEU A 71 5.60 -12.30 11.38
C LEU A 71 4.86 -11.19 12.17
N GLY A 72 3.52 -11.16 12.13
CA GLY A 72 2.69 -10.03 12.58
C GLY A 72 2.39 -9.05 11.45
N HIS A 73 1.92 -7.84 11.75
CA HIS A 73 1.44 -6.91 10.73
C HIS A 73 2.59 -6.23 9.95
N VAL A 74 3.18 -6.93 8.97
CA VAL A 74 4.37 -6.50 8.22
C VAL A 74 4.03 -5.40 7.21
N ARG A 75 4.75 -4.28 7.28
CA ARG A 75 4.61 -3.13 6.37
C ARG A 75 5.72 -3.17 5.32
N HIS A 76 6.44 -2.06 5.11
CA HIS A 76 7.52 -1.97 4.12
C HIS A 76 8.74 -2.82 4.48
N MET A 77 9.59 -3.06 3.47
CA MET A 77 10.76 -3.92 3.55
C MET A 77 11.97 -3.29 2.86
N ALA A 78 13.19 -3.57 3.35
CA ALA A 78 14.44 -3.15 2.74
C ALA A 78 15.44 -4.31 2.73
N VAL A 79 16.04 -4.63 1.57
CA VAL A 79 16.97 -5.76 1.43
C VAL A 79 18.41 -5.28 1.31
N ALA A 80 19.29 -5.82 2.15
CA ALA A 80 20.71 -5.52 2.15
C ALA A 80 21.47 -6.25 1.02
N PRO A 81 22.66 -5.76 0.60
CA PRO A 81 23.47 -6.40 -0.43
C PRO A 81 23.89 -7.85 -0.12
N ASP A 82 23.86 -8.26 1.16
CA ASP A 82 24.16 -9.63 1.61
C ASP A 82 22.92 -10.54 1.71
N GLY A 83 21.75 -10.04 1.29
CA GLY A 83 20.50 -10.81 1.24
C GLY A 83 19.68 -10.80 2.52
N THR A 84 20.07 -10.10 3.60
CA THR A 84 19.11 -9.86 4.70
C THR A 84 17.98 -8.96 4.23
N LEU A 85 16.74 -9.45 4.37
CA LEU A 85 15.54 -8.62 4.31
C LEU A 85 15.25 -8.08 5.72
N TYR A 86 15.21 -6.77 5.85
CA TYR A 86 14.66 -6.09 7.01
C TYR A 86 13.20 -5.71 6.73
N ALA A 87 12.34 -5.79 7.73
CA ALA A 87 10.95 -5.34 7.63
C ALA A 87 10.51 -4.58 8.87
N ASN A 88 9.70 -3.53 8.67
CA ASN A 88 8.98 -2.89 9.77
C ASN A 88 7.63 -3.58 9.97
N THR A 89 7.08 -3.51 11.19
CA THR A 89 5.71 -3.96 11.47
C THR A 89 4.99 -2.87 12.26
N TRP A 90 3.68 -2.72 12.07
CA TRP A 90 2.89 -1.70 12.77
C TRP A 90 1.59 -2.27 13.32
N SER A 91 1.36 -2.10 14.62
CA SER A 91 0.20 -2.65 15.33
C SER A 91 -0.53 -1.57 16.12
N GLY A 92 -1.02 -0.54 15.42
CA GLY A 92 -1.83 0.51 16.03
C GLY A 92 -3.33 0.17 16.10
N ARG A 93 -4.14 1.22 16.31
CA ARG A 93 -5.61 1.17 16.55
C ARG A 93 -6.44 0.36 15.56
N TYR A 94 -5.92 0.08 14.35
CA TYR A 94 -6.60 -0.72 13.32
C TYR A 94 -6.52 -2.23 13.58
N TYR A 95 -5.56 -2.68 14.39
CA TYR A 95 -5.34 -4.08 14.73
C TYR A 95 -5.85 -4.43 16.15
N ALA A 96 -6.87 -3.72 16.64
CA ALA A 96 -7.41 -3.94 18.00
C ALA A 96 -7.94 -5.37 18.25
N ALA A 97 -8.30 -6.11 17.20
CA ALA A 97 -8.72 -7.52 17.26
C ALA A 97 -7.57 -8.53 17.05
N SER A 98 -6.37 -8.07 16.68
CA SER A 98 -5.17 -8.87 16.44
C SER A 98 -3.97 -8.20 17.13
N PRO A 99 -3.68 -8.52 18.41
CA PRO A 99 -2.59 -7.88 19.14
C PRO A 99 -1.22 -8.12 18.51
N ALA A 100 -0.28 -7.19 18.72
CA ALA A 100 1.10 -7.36 18.28
C ALA A 100 1.72 -8.64 18.89
N PRO A 101 2.28 -9.57 18.09
CA PRO A 101 3.02 -10.70 18.64
C PRO A 101 4.29 -10.19 19.36
N PRO A 102 4.71 -10.80 20.47
CA PRO A 102 5.59 -10.19 21.47
C PRO A 102 6.99 -9.80 21.00
N GLY A 103 7.61 -8.87 21.74
CA GLY A 103 8.95 -8.35 21.50
C GLY A 103 8.99 -7.18 20.49
N GLY A 104 10.18 -6.95 19.93
CA GLY A 104 10.47 -5.81 19.05
C GLY A 104 9.66 -5.78 17.75
N PHE A 105 9.32 -4.59 17.24
CA PHE A 105 8.56 -4.42 15.99
C PHE A 105 9.34 -4.73 14.71
N LEU A 106 10.66 -4.65 14.72
CA LEU A 106 11.47 -4.87 13.53
C LEU A 106 11.72 -6.36 13.30
N ARG A 107 11.90 -6.74 12.04
CA ARG A 107 12.30 -8.09 11.62
C ARG A 107 13.60 -8.03 10.82
N ALA A 108 14.48 -9.01 11.03
CA ALA A 108 15.57 -9.34 10.12
C ALA A 108 15.40 -10.80 9.68
N LEU A 109 15.45 -11.04 8.37
CA LEU A 109 15.22 -12.35 7.76
C LEU A 109 16.34 -12.68 6.75
N ARG A 110 16.82 -13.92 6.74
CA ARG A 110 17.86 -14.38 5.81
C ARG A 110 17.66 -15.85 5.44
N ASP A 111 17.88 -16.15 4.17
CA ASP A 111 18.00 -17.51 3.62
C ASP A 111 19.49 -17.85 3.50
N THR A 112 20.05 -18.50 4.52
CA THR A 112 21.46 -18.90 4.56
C THR A 112 21.76 -20.11 3.66
N LYS A 113 20.72 -20.77 3.14
CA LYS A 113 20.78 -22.04 2.41
C LYS A 113 20.58 -21.88 0.90
N GLY A 114 20.09 -20.73 0.43
CA GLY A 114 19.71 -20.49 -0.97
C GLY A 114 18.47 -21.30 -1.38
N SER A 115 17.55 -21.50 -0.44
CA SER A 115 16.33 -22.30 -0.54
C SER A 115 15.10 -21.55 -1.08
N GLY A 116 15.19 -20.22 -1.20
CA GLY A 116 14.04 -19.34 -1.47
C GLY A 116 13.19 -19.05 -0.22
N ARG A 117 13.65 -19.44 0.98
CA ARG A 117 12.94 -19.32 2.26
C ARG A 117 13.89 -18.86 3.37
N ALA A 118 13.41 -17.98 4.24
CA ALA A 118 14.17 -17.52 5.41
C ALA A 118 14.30 -18.66 6.42
N ASP A 119 15.53 -19.08 6.71
CA ASP A 119 15.82 -20.05 7.77
C ASP A 119 16.38 -19.39 9.05
N VAL A 120 16.69 -18.09 8.97
CA VAL A 120 16.97 -17.22 10.12
C VAL A 120 15.95 -16.09 10.13
N VAL A 121 15.24 -15.94 11.24
CA VAL A 121 14.30 -14.84 11.53
C VAL A 121 14.60 -14.31 12.92
N GLN A 122 14.84 -13.00 13.04
CA GLN A 122 15.13 -12.32 14.30
C GLN A 122 14.21 -11.10 14.49
N ARG A 123 13.82 -10.83 15.75
CA ARG A 123 13.03 -9.66 16.16
C ARG A 123 13.92 -8.68 16.93
N PHE A 124 13.79 -7.39 16.66
CA PHE A 124 14.57 -6.34 17.33
C PHE A 124 13.84 -4.98 17.29
N GLY A 125 14.47 -3.93 17.81
CA GLY A 125 13.85 -2.62 18.00
C GLY A 125 13.03 -2.54 19.29
N THR A 126 12.34 -1.42 19.50
CA THR A 126 11.50 -1.24 20.70
C THR A 126 10.34 -2.24 20.70
N ALA A 127 10.02 -2.76 21.88
CA ALA A 127 9.03 -3.83 22.04
C ALA A 127 7.62 -3.28 22.30
N HIS A 128 6.59 -4.06 21.94
CA HIS A 128 5.18 -3.71 22.23
C HIS A 128 4.93 -3.55 23.74
N GLU A 129 5.57 -4.39 24.54
CA GLU A 129 5.56 -4.39 26.00
C GLU A 129 6.19 -3.12 26.60
N ALA A 130 6.97 -2.37 25.81
CA ALA A 130 7.53 -1.06 26.18
C ALA A 130 6.69 0.12 25.65
N GLY A 131 5.47 -0.14 25.14
CA GLY A 131 4.53 0.89 24.68
C GLY A 131 4.76 1.40 23.25
N ALA A 132 5.60 0.73 22.46
CA ALA A 132 5.73 1.02 21.03
C ALA A 132 4.55 0.42 20.22
N SER A 133 4.28 1.01 19.06
CA SER A 133 3.33 0.50 18.06
C SER A 133 4.00 0.11 16.73
N GLY A 134 5.32 0.30 16.62
CA GLY A 134 6.09 0.14 15.39
C GLY A 134 5.89 1.29 14.39
N GLY A 135 6.00 0.99 13.09
CA GLY A 135 5.86 1.95 12.00
C GLY A 135 5.76 1.27 10.64
N THR A 136 5.61 2.07 9.58
CA THR A 136 5.55 1.60 8.19
C THR A 136 6.91 1.71 7.51
N GLY A 137 7.52 2.90 7.49
CA GLY A 137 8.73 3.18 6.72
C GLY A 137 9.99 2.43 7.19
N ILE A 138 10.82 2.01 6.22
CA ILE A 138 12.14 1.40 6.45
C ILE A 138 13.06 1.61 5.24
N ALA A 139 14.34 1.93 5.48
CA ALA A 139 15.33 2.06 4.41
C ALA A 139 16.75 1.71 4.87
N LEU A 140 17.61 1.33 3.92
CA LEU A 140 19.05 1.15 4.15
C LEU A 140 19.82 2.31 3.51
N TYR A 141 20.64 3.00 4.31
CA TYR A 141 21.49 4.08 3.81
C TYR A 141 22.83 4.12 4.57
N ASN A 142 23.94 4.15 3.83
CA ASN A 142 25.30 4.33 4.35
C ASN A 142 25.61 3.51 5.62
N GLY A 143 25.43 2.18 5.54
CA GLY A 143 25.67 1.23 6.64
C GLY A 143 24.71 1.31 7.83
N GLY A 144 23.66 2.14 7.75
CA GLY A 144 22.60 2.23 8.74
C GLY A 144 21.27 1.68 8.24
N LEU A 145 20.51 1.09 9.16
CA LEU A 145 19.09 0.82 8.95
C LEU A 145 18.29 1.99 9.54
N TYR A 146 17.52 2.65 8.70
CA TYR A 146 16.60 3.72 9.08
C TYR A 146 15.20 3.11 9.19
N VAL A 147 14.45 3.46 10.25
CA VAL A 147 13.09 2.95 10.49
C VAL A 147 12.17 4.06 10.99
N GLU A 148 10.89 3.96 10.67
CA GLU A 148 9.83 4.71 11.34
C GLU A 148 9.48 4.02 12.67
N GLU A 149 9.35 4.79 13.75
CA GLU A 149 8.83 4.31 15.04
C GLU A 149 8.02 5.42 15.72
N GLY A 150 6.72 5.49 15.42
CA GLY A 150 5.87 6.56 15.94
C GLY A 150 6.20 7.93 15.34
N ASP A 151 6.49 8.93 16.19
CA ASP A 151 6.67 10.34 15.79
C ASP A 151 8.03 10.63 15.11
N ARG A 152 8.85 9.60 14.89
CA ARG A 152 10.28 9.73 14.64
C ARG A 152 10.81 8.74 13.61
N ILE A 153 11.85 9.18 12.90
CA ILE A 153 12.74 8.32 12.12
C ILE A 153 13.98 8.04 12.98
N LEU A 154 14.23 6.75 13.21
CA LEU A 154 15.38 6.22 13.95
C LEU A 154 16.43 5.66 12.99
N ARG A 155 17.70 5.78 13.35
CA ARG A 155 18.83 5.10 12.68
C ARG A 155 19.48 4.12 13.63
N TYR A 156 19.50 2.84 13.26
CA TYR A 156 20.37 1.84 13.84
C TYR A 156 21.66 1.73 13.02
N ALA A 157 22.79 1.51 13.69
CA ALA A 157 24.01 1.05 13.03
C ALA A 157 23.92 -0.46 12.77
N LEU A 158 24.38 -0.92 11.60
CA LEU A 158 24.54 -2.33 11.27
C LEU A 158 26.04 -2.68 11.25
N PRO A 159 26.59 -3.31 12.30
CA PRO A 159 27.99 -3.74 12.30
C PRO A 159 28.24 -4.79 11.22
N ALA A 160 29.42 -4.74 10.58
CA ALA A 160 29.78 -5.71 9.55
C ALA A 160 29.71 -7.16 10.08
N GLY A 161 28.99 -8.02 9.36
CA GLY A 161 28.76 -9.42 9.75
C GLY A 161 27.65 -9.63 10.79
N GLN A 162 27.04 -8.58 11.35
CA GLN A 162 25.86 -8.70 12.22
C GLN A 162 24.57 -8.54 11.43
N MET A 163 23.58 -9.38 11.75
CA MET A 163 22.26 -9.40 11.11
C MET A 163 21.23 -8.51 11.83
N VAL A 164 21.51 -8.10 13.06
CA VAL A 164 20.71 -7.16 13.85
C VAL A 164 21.61 -6.13 14.54
N PRO A 165 21.12 -4.91 14.83
CA PRO A 165 21.84 -3.93 15.62
C PRO A 165 22.13 -4.42 17.04
N THR A 166 23.31 -4.12 17.57
CA THR A 166 23.72 -4.47 18.94
C THR A 166 23.63 -3.30 19.93
N GLY A 167 23.31 -2.09 19.45
CA GLY A 167 23.20 -0.88 20.26
C GLY A 167 21.90 -0.11 19.99
N SER A 168 21.56 0.80 20.89
CA SER A 168 20.39 1.69 20.78
C SER A 168 20.43 2.54 19.50
N PRO A 169 19.27 2.87 18.93
CA PRO A 169 19.18 3.74 17.76
C PRO A 169 19.44 5.21 18.11
N THR A 170 19.83 5.99 17.12
CA THR A 170 19.89 7.45 17.19
C THR A 170 18.68 8.08 16.49
N VAL A 171 18.07 9.09 17.07
CA VAL A 171 16.98 9.86 16.43
C VAL A 171 17.55 10.68 15.26
N VAL A 172 16.96 10.52 14.07
CA VAL A 172 17.30 11.27 12.85
C VAL A 172 16.38 12.49 12.73
N VAL A 173 15.08 12.23 12.85
CA VAL A 173 13.97 13.20 12.82
C VAL A 173 12.96 12.83 13.92
N SER A 174 12.35 13.79 14.61
CA SER A 174 11.22 13.55 15.53
C SER A 174 10.19 14.69 15.56
N GLY A 175 9.06 14.49 16.25
CA GLY A 175 7.96 15.44 16.35
C GLY A 175 6.95 15.37 15.19
N MET A 176 6.88 14.24 14.47
CA MET A 176 5.99 14.07 13.33
C MET A 176 4.53 13.77 13.76
N PRO A 177 3.50 14.26 13.04
CA PRO A 177 2.10 14.20 13.52
C PRO A 177 1.44 12.81 13.57
N LEU A 178 1.29 12.23 14.78
CA LEU A 178 0.65 10.91 15.01
C LEU A 178 -0.89 10.88 15.07
N THR A 179 -1.58 11.99 14.79
CA THR A 179 -3.04 12.12 14.93
C THR A 179 -3.82 11.77 13.65
N GLY A 180 -5.14 11.90 13.67
CA GLY A 180 -5.98 11.86 12.45
C GLY A 180 -6.02 10.51 11.72
N ASP A 181 -6.61 10.51 10.52
CA ASP A 181 -6.85 9.31 9.69
C ASP A 181 -5.54 8.60 9.28
N HIS A 182 -4.50 9.36 8.91
CA HIS A 182 -3.20 8.80 8.49
C HIS A 182 -2.09 9.21 9.49
N PRO A 183 -1.63 8.29 10.37
CA PRO A 183 -0.61 8.57 11.38
C PRO A 183 0.80 8.05 11.01
N MET A 184 0.99 7.52 9.80
CA MET A 184 2.24 6.90 9.35
C MET A 184 3.12 7.88 8.58
N HIS A 185 4.42 7.62 8.61
CA HIS A 185 5.48 8.44 8.03
C HIS A 185 6.47 7.59 7.20
N PRO A 186 6.00 6.91 6.15
CA PRO A 186 6.86 6.19 5.23
C PRO A 186 7.79 7.13 4.47
N PHE A 187 8.93 6.60 4.03
CA PHE A 187 10.03 7.42 3.54
C PHE A 187 11.00 6.68 2.63
N VAL A 188 11.79 7.44 1.86
CA VAL A 188 12.94 6.95 1.10
C VAL A 188 14.15 7.87 1.28
N ILE A 189 15.36 7.34 1.07
CA ILE A 189 16.61 8.11 1.16
C ILE A 189 17.34 8.03 -0.17
N ASP A 190 17.73 9.17 -0.75
CA ASP A 190 18.52 9.20 -1.99
C ASP A 190 20.01 8.92 -1.74
N ALA A 191 20.77 8.68 -2.82
CA ALA A 191 22.21 8.42 -2.73
C ALA A 191 23.04 9.58 -2.14
N LYS A 192 22.46 10.77 -1.97
CA LYS A 192 23.10 11.97 -1.36
C LYS A 192 22.70 12.14 0.11
N GLY A 193 21.76 11.33 0.62
CA GLY A 193 21.24 11.43 1.98
C GLY A 193 20.05 12.38 2.14
N ASN A 194 19.38 12.79 1.07
CA ASN A 194 18.08 13.44 1.18
C ASN A 194 17.05 12.40 1.64
N LEU A 195 16.51 12.58 2.84
CA LEU A 195 15.45 11.76 3.45
C LEU A 195 14.09 12.39 3.13
N PHE A 196 13.29 11.75 2.28
CA PHE A 196 11.95 12.21 1.89
C PHE A 196 10.91 11.41 2.66
N VAL A 197 10.05 12.08 3.44
CA VAL A 197 9.10 11.47 4.39
C VAL A 197 7.70 12.02 4.12
N ASP A 198 6.68 11.16 4.01
CA ASP A 198 5.29 11.61 3.93
C ASP A 198 4.76 12.05 5.31
N SER A 199 3.69 12.84 5.31
CA SER A 199 2.79 12.89 6.46
C SER A 199 1.36 13.07 5.95
N GLY A 200 0.63 11.96 5.90
CA GLY A 200 -0.73 11.91 5.35
C GLY A 200 -1.72 12.82 6.09
N SER A 201 -2.89 13.02 5.49
CA SER A 201 -3.92 13.92 5.99
C SER A 201 -4.50 13.48 7.35
N ALA A 202 -4.90 14.45 8.17
CA ALA A 202 -5.58 14.17 9.42
C ALA A 202 -7.08 13.84 9.22
N THR A 203 -7.69 14.32 8.13
CA THR A 203 -9.06 13.97 7.72
C THR A 203 -9.13 13.49 6.26
N ASN A 204 -10.28 12.99 5.81
CA ASN A 204 -10.46 12.46 4.45
C ASN A 204 -10.25 13.52 3.34
N ALA A 205 -10.72 14.76 3.56
CA ALA A 205 -10.76 15.84 2.56
C ALA A 205 -10.74 17.25 3.19
N CYS A 206 -10.05 17.43 4.32
CA CYS A 206 -9.95 18.69 5.06
C CYS A 206 -11.30 19.35 5.37
N GLN A 207 -12.26 18.53 5.78
CA GLN A 207 -13.65 18.92 6.00
C GLN A 207 -13.86 19.50 7.41
N ALA A 208 -14.77 20.47 7.55
CA ALA A 208 -15.15 21.02 8.85
C ALA A 208 -15.71 19.95 9.83
N GLN A 209 -16.23 18.85 9.30
CA GLN A 209 -16.53 17.61 10.01
C GLN A 209 -16.08 16.43 9.14
N ASN A 210 -15.13 15.62 9.61
CA ASN A 210 -14.54 14.51 8.85
C ASN A 210 -15.60 13.48 8.43
N ARG A 211 -15.62 13.07 7.15
CA ARG A 211 -16.47 11.98 6.62
C ARG A 211 -17.98 12.17 6.80
N ILE A 212 -18.45 13.39 6.99
CA ILE A 212 -19.88 13.71 7.10
C ILE A 212 -20.46 14.11 5.73
N ARG A 213 -21.65 13.59 5.40
CA ARG A 213 -22.39 13.91 4.17
C ARG A 213 -22.65 15.42 4.05
N GLY A 214 -22.30 16.01 2.90
CA GLY A 214 -22.44 17.45 2.64
C GLY A 214 -21.50 18.37 3.44
N SER A 215 -20.54 17.82 4.19
CA SER A 215 -19.62 18.60 5.02
C SER A 215 -18.61 19.36 4.18
N ARG A 216 -18.57 20.69 4.35
CA ARG A 216 -17.77 21.61 3.52
C ARG A 216 -16.28 21.53 3.86
N GLY A 217 -15.44 21.76 2.86
CA GLY A 217 -14.00 21.89 3.02
C GLY A 217 -13.61 23.17 3.77
N LEU A 218 -12.55 23.09 4.56
CA LEU A 218 -11.94 24.24 5.22
C LEU A 218 -11.07 25.01 4.22
N SER A 219 -11.24 26.34 4.18
CA SER A 219 -10.45 27.25 3.36
C SER A 219 -10.03 28.47 4.20
N PRO A 220 -8.73 28.64 4.52
CA PRO A 220 -7.64 27.73 4.20
C PRO A 220 -7.77 26.37 4.91
N CYS A 221 -7.25 25.32 4.28
CA CYS A 221 -7.09 24.02 4.91
C CYS A 221 -5.85 24.03 5.81
N THR A 222 -6.04 24.19 7.12
CA THR A 222 -4.94 24.25 8.10
C THR A 222 -4.17 22.94 8.25
N GLU A 223 -4.78 21.79 7.92
CA GLU A 223 -4.05 20.51 7.87
C GLU A 223 -2.84 20.60 6.94
N LYS A 224 -2.94 21.30 5.80
CA LYS A 224 -1.81 21.43 4.85
C LYS A 224 -0.56 22.03 5.51
N GLU A 225 -0.64 22.76 6.63
CA GLU A 225 0.55 23.27 7.35
C GLU A 225 1.51 22.16 7.77
N THR A 226 1.00 21.04 8.28
CA THR A 226 1.80 19.90 8.80
C THR A 226 1.48 18.55 8.15
N ARG A 227 0.48 18.47 7.26
CA ARG A 227 -0.01 17.25 6.63
C ARG A 227 -0.15 17.38 5.11
N ALA A 228 -0.50 16.25 4.50
CA ALA A 228 -0.86 16.09 3.11
C ALA A 228 0.23 16.56 2.12
N GLY A 229 1.40 15.91 2.23
CA GLY A 229 2.58 16.24 1.44
C GLY A 229 3.80 15.45 1.89
N THR A 230 4.94 15.75 1.27
CA THR A 230 6.23 15.13 1.58
C THR A 230 7.20 16.19 2.10
N TRP A 231 7.97 15.86 3.13
CA TRP A 231 9.01 16.69 3.74
C TRP A 231 10.40 16.12 3.44
N ARG A 232 11.42 16.98 3.34
CA ARG A 232 12.81 16.59 3.06
C ARG A 232 13.76 16.99 4.18
N PHE A 233 14.39 15.99 4.77
CA PHE A 233 15.40 16.06 5.82
C PHE A 233 16.78 15.59 5.31
N ASP A 234 17.81 15.66 6.15
CA ASP A 234 19.13 15.11 5.86
C ASP A 234 19.37 13.85 6.71
N ALA A 235 19.48 12.69 6.05
CA ALA A 235 19.73 11.39 6.70
C ALA A 235 21.09 11.33 7.44
N ASN A 236 22.03 12.22 7.11
CA ASN A 236 23.34 12.32 7.77
C ASN A 236 23.28 13.12 9.07
N LYS A 237 22.18 13.85 9.34
CA LYS A 237 21.99 14.64 10.55
C LYS A 237 21.08 13.92 11.55
N THR A 238 21.36 14.13 12.83
CA THR A 238 20.63 13.54 13.97
C THR A 238 19.97 14.61 14.80
N GLY A 239 18.83 14.30 15.43
CA GLY A 239 18.09 15.24 16.27
C GLY A 239 17.43 16.40 15.50
N GLN A 240 17.02 16.18 14.25
CA GLN A 240 16.19 17.14 13.52
C GLN A 240 14.76 17.11 14.08
N THR A 241 14.11 18.26 14.18
CA THR A 241 12.66 18.34 14.46
C THR A 241 11.90 18.56 13.17
N PHE A 242 10.71 17.96 13.07
CA PHE A 242 9.73 18.23 12.01
C PHE A 242 9.32 19.71 11.98
N SER A 243 9.24 20.31 10.79
CA SER A 243 8.83 21.69 10.58
C SER A 243 8.13 21.88 9.22
N PRO A 244 7.06 22.70 9.14
CA PRO A 244 6.45 23.12 7.87
C PRO A 244 7.44 23.65 6.83
N ALA A 245 8.57 24.23 7.27
CA ALA A 245 9.60 24.79 6.41
C ALA A 245 10.46 23.75 5.65
N GLN A 246 10.41 22.47 6.04
CA GLN A 246 11.14 21.39 5.35
C GLN A 246 10.30 20.72 4.24
N ARG A 247 9.09 21.23 3.93
CA ARG A 247 8.21 20.66 2.92
C ARG A 247 8.88 20.63 1.55
N TYR A 248 8.83 19.46 0.91
CA TYR A 248 9.25 19.23 -0.46
C TYR A 248 8.08 19.32 -1.45
N ALA A 249 6.93 18.74 -1.12
CA ALA A 249 5.73 18.69 -1.95
C ALA A 249 4.44 18.82 -1.11
N SER A 250 3.31 19.11 -1.76
CA SER A 250 2.02 19.38 -1.11
C SER A 250 0.83 18.79 -1.87
N GLY A 251 -0.33 18.69 -1.21
CA GLY A 251 -1.56 18.23 -1.85
C GLY A 251 -1.60 16.73 -2.13
N ILE A 252 -0.82 15.95 -1.36
CA ILE A 252 -0.76 14.49 -1.42
C ILE A 252 -1.54 13.96 -0.23
N ARG A 253 -2.70 13.31 -0.44
CA ARG A 253 -3.57 12.93 0.69
C ARG A 253 -2.89 11.98 1.67
N ASN A 254 -2.29 10.93 1.16
CA ASN A 254 -1.49 9.96 1.90
C ASN A 254 -0.57 9.27 0.88
N GLY A 255 0.73 9.48 1.00
CA GLY A 255 1.73 8.85 0.13
C GLY A 255 2.45 7.74 0.87
N GLU A 256 2.17 6.48 0.52
CA GLU A 256 2.79 5.35 1.23
C GLU A 256 4.07 4.86 0.53
N GLY A 257 3.98 4.43 -0.74
CA GLY A 257 5.12 3.91 -1.48
C GLY A 257 6.01 5.00 -2.06
N PHE A 258 7.33 4.86 -1.93
CA PHE A 258 8.33 5.78 -2.50
C PHE A 258 9.48 5.03 -3.19
N ALA A 259 9.90 5.50 -4.37
CA ALA A 259 11.01 4.90 -5.11
C ALA A 259 11.74 5.90 -6.02
N PHE A 260 12.99 5.59 -6.36
CA PHE A 260 13.75 6.31 -7.39
C PHE A 260 13.86 5.47 -8.67
N ASP A 261 13.82 6.14 -9.83
CA ASP A 261 14.25 5.52 -11.09
C ASP A 261 15.79 5.62 -11.28
N ALA A 262 16.31 4.98 -12.34
CA ALA A 262 17.74 5.02 -12.67
C ALA A 262 18.27 6.42 -13.05
N ALA A 263 17.41 7.41 -13.30
CA ALA A 263 17.79 8.80 -13.53
C ALA A 263 17.76 9.65 -12.25
N GLY A 264 17.29 9.10 -11.13
CA GLY A 264 17.12 9.80 -9.87
C GLY A 264 15.85 10.64 -9.78
N ARG A 265 14.85 10.41 -10.64
CA ARG A 265 13.49 10.93 -10.41
C ARG A 265 12.87 10.18 -9.24
N LEU A 266 12.26 10.92 -8.32
CA LEU A 266 11.50 10.38 -7.21
C LEU A 266 10.05 10.15 -7.65
N PHE A 267 9.51 8.98 -7.34
CA PHE A 267 8.11 8.64 -7.52
C PHE A 267 7.49 8.32 -6.16
N ALA A 268 6.21 8.65 -6.01
CA ALA A 268 5.40 8.27 -4.86
C ALA A 268 4.04 7.73 -5.32
N THR A 269 3.42 6.87 -4.52
CA THR A 269 1.98 6.59 -4.65
C THR A 269 1.17 7.66 -3.92
N GLN A 270 -0.11 7.78 -4.26
CA GLN A 270 -1.06 8.67 -3.59
C GLN A 270 -2.42 7.97 -3.50
N HIS A 271 -2.97 7.93 -2.28
CA HIS A 271 -4.33 7.45 -2.05
C HIS A 271 -5.36 8.54 -2.39
N GLY A 272 -6.38 8.22 -3.17
CA GLY A 272 -7.56 9.06 -3.40
C GLY A 272 -8.38 9.29 -2.12
N ARG A 273 -9.30 10.27 -2.14
CA ARG A 273 -10.23 10.51 -1.02
C ARG A 273 -11.42 9.58 -1.06
N ASP A 274 -11.81 9.03 0.09
CA ASP A 274 -12.93 8.10 0.19
C ASP A 274 -14.27 8.82 0.02
N GLN A 275 -15.35 8.07 -0.18
CA GLN A 275 -16.73 8.51 0.05
C GLN A 275 -17.22 9.67 -0.85
N LEU A 276 -16.99 9.62 -2.17
CA LEU A 276 -17.64 10.58 -3.10
C LEU A 276 -19.16 10.35 -3.14
N PHE A 277 -19.62 9.15 -3.52
CA PHE A 277 -21.04 8.79 -3.57
C PHE A 277 -21.73 8.90 -2.20
N GLN A 278 -21.10 8.36 -1.16
CA GLN A 278 -21.70 8.26 0.18
C GLN A 278 -21.94 9.65 0.81
N ASN A 279 -21.04 10.62 0.55
CA ASN A 279 -21.17 12.00 1.04
C ASN A 279 -21.84 12.98 0.07
N TRP A 280 -21.90 12.66 -1.23
CA TRP A 280 -22.46 13.53 -2.28
C TRP A 280 -23.27 12.76 -3.34
N PRO A 281 -24.32 11.99 -2.95
CA PRO A 281 -25.07 11.10 -3.85
C PRO A 281 -25.95 11.84 -4.89
N GLN A 282 -25.92 13.17 -4.91
CA GLN A 282 -26.57 14.03 -5.91
C GLN A 282 -25.58 14.48 -7.02
N LEU A 283 -24.29 14.16 -6.87
CA LEU A 283 -23.21 14.55 -7.80
C LEU A 283 -22.48 13.34 -8.42
N TYR A 284 -22.58 12.16 -7.81
CA TYR A 284 -21.89 10.94 -8.22
C TYR A 284 -22.83 9.73 -8.17
N THR A 285 -22.63 8.76 -9.07
CA THR A 285 -23.27 7.45 -9.01
C THR A 285 -22.53 6.49 -8.06
N ALA A 286 -23.07 5.28 -7.85
CA ALA A 286 -22.41 4.25 -7.03
C ALA A 286 -21.09 3.77 -7.67
N GLU A 287 -21.08 3.65 -9.00
CA GLU A 287 -19.92 3.26 -9.81
C GLU A 287 -18.82 4.32 -9.70
N GLN A 288 -19.18 5.59 -9.91
CA GLN A 288 -18.27 6.71 -9.69
C GLN A 288 -17.77 6.77 -8.24
N GLY A 289 -18.60 6.42 -7.26
CA GLY A 289 -18.19 6.34 -5.85
C GLY A 289 -17.34 5.14 -5.46
N ALA A 290 -17.13 4.19 -6.39
CA ALA A 290 -16.31 3.00 -6.21
C ALA A 290 -15.02 3.05 -7.05
N ASP A 291 -14.96 3.87 -8.10
CA ASP A 291 -13.79 4.01 -8.98
C ASP A 291 -13.20 5.43 -9.04
N LEU A 292 -13.88 6.46 -8.51
CA LEU A 292 -13.33 7.82 -8.33
C LEU A 292 -13.19 8.19 -6.83
N PRO A 293 -12.17 8.98 -6.46
CA PRO A 293 -11.04 9.41 -7.29
C PRO A 293 -10.12 8.25 -7.69
N ALA A 294 -9.25 8.50 -8.66
CA ALA A 294 -8.13 7.60 -8.92
C ALA A 294 -7.28 7.35 -7.66
N GLU A 295 -6.71 6.16 -7.58
CA GLU A 295 -5.41 5.98 -6.91
C GLU A 295 -4.31 6.41 -7.89
N GLU A 296 -3.23 7.02 -7.41
CA GLU A 296 -2.28 7.73 -8.27
C GLU A 296 -0.82 7.29 -8.09
N LEU A 297 -0.05 7.28 -9.18
CA LEU A 297 1.41 7.28 -9.18
C LEU A 297 1.88 8.66 -9.67
N ILE A 298 2.65 9.37 -8.84
CA ILE A 298 3.14 10.72 -9.12
C ILE A 298 4.66 10.75 -9.26
N GLU A 299 5.19 11.55 -10.20
CA GLU A 299 6.59 11.98 -10.16
C GLU A 299 6.70 13.15 -9.17
N LEU A 300 7.41 12.95 -8.06
CA LEU A 300 7.47 13.89 -6.96
C LEU A 300 8.48 15.02 -7.24
N ARG A 301 7.99 16.27 -7.28
CA ARG A 301 8.78 17.45 -7.64
C ARG A 301 8.77 18.51 -6.55
N SER A 302 9.93 19.14 -6.35
CA SER A 302 10.11 20.22 -5.36
C SER A 302 9.17 21.39 -5.63
N GLY A 303 8.33 21.74 -4.64
CA GLY A 303 7.38 22.84 -4.72
C GLY A 303 6.06 22.52 -5.42
N ALA A 304 5.82 21.27 -5.82
CA ALA A 304 4.56 20.88 -6.47
C ALA A 304 3.38 20.80 -5.48
N ASP A 305 2.17 21.08 -6.00
CA ASP A 305 0.89 20.78 -5.36
C ASP A 305 0.13 19.79 -6.24
N TYR A 306 -0.19 18.61 -5.70
CA TYR A 306 -0.89 17.50 -6.37
C TYR A 306 -2.41 17.58 -6.22
N GLY A 307 -2.92 18.62 -5.54
CA GLY A 307 -4.33 19.04 -5.61
C GLY A 307 -5.15 18.84 -4.35
N TRP A 308 -4.83 17.88 -3.47
CA TRP A 308 -5.61 17.66 -2.25
C TRP A 308 -5.56 18.90 -1.32
N PRO A 309 -6.66 19.25 -0.61
CA PRO A 309 -7.99 18.64 -0.63
C PRO A 309 -8.92 19.23 -1.70
N GLU A 310 -8.49 20.29 -2.37
CA GLU A 310 -9.33 21.11 -3.27
C GLU A 310 -9.67 20.38 -4.57
N CYS A 311 -8.81 19.44 -5.00
CA CYS A 311 -8.89 18.72 -6.25
C CYS A 311 -8.74 17.21 -6.05
N TYR A 312 -9.23 16.44 -7.00
CA TYR A 312 -8.94 15.01 -7.15
C TYR A 312 -8.76 14.65 -8.64
N TYR A 313 -8.06 13.54 -8.94
CA TYR A 313 -7.91 13.08 -10.32
C TYR A 313 -9.09 12.21 -10.76
N ASP A 314 -9.66 12.55 -11.92
CA ASP A 314 -10.69 11.79 -12.61
C ASP A 314 -10.02 11.14 -13.83
N GLN A 315 -9.83 9.81 -13.78
CA GLN A 315 -9.16 9.03 -14.81
C GLN A 315 -10.04 8.73 -16.03
N GLU A 316 -11.37 8.85 -15.92
CA GLU A 316 -12.27 8.76 -17.08
C GLU A 316 -12.12 10.02 -17.93
N GLN A 317 -12.11 11.18 -17.28
CA GLN A 317 -11.95 12.49 -17.91
C GLN A 317 -10.47 12.92 -18.08
N ASN A 318 -9.53 12.10 -17.60
CA ASN A 318 -8.08 12.28 -17.68
C ASN A 318 -7.57 13.64 -17.14
N LYS A 319 -8.21 14.18 -16.09
CA LYS A 319 -7.95 15.54 -15.60
C LYS A 319 -8.15 15.68 -14.08
N LEU A 320 -7.49 16.65 -13.46
CA LEU A 320 -7.81 17.09 -12.10
C LEU A 320 -9.08 17.95 -12.10
N VAL A 321 -9.97 17.70 -11.15
CA VAL A 321 -11.28 18.37 -11.02
C VAL A 321 -11.53 18.85 -9.60
N LEU A 322 -12.38 19.87 -9.45
CA LEU A 322 -12.68 20.48 -8.15
C LEU A 322 -13.49 19.50 -7.28
N ALA A 323 -13.05 19.31 -6.03
CA ALA A 323 -13.72 18.47 -5.06
C ALA A 323 -15.06 19.10 -4.58
N PRO A 324 -16.11 18.30 -4.33
CA PRO A 324 -17.44 18.82 -3.96
C PRO A 324 -17.43 19.58 -2.64
N GLU A 325 -16.55 19.22 -1.71
CA GLU A 325 -16.24 19.97 -0.47
C GLU A 325 -15.95 21.46 -0.71
N TYR A 326 -15.37 21.78 -1.88
CA TYR A 326 -14.87 23.10 -2.29
C TYR A 326 -15.73 23.75 -3.38
N GLY A 327 -16.91 23.19 -3.69
CA GLY A 327 -17.82 23.69 -4.71
C GLY A 327 -17.77 22.93 -6.05
N GLY A 328 -17.13 21.76 -6.09
CA GLY A 328 -17.17 20.84 -7.22
C GLY A 328 -18.57 20.32 -7.55
N ASP A 329 -18.79 19.97 -8.81
CA ASP A 329 -20.11 19.81 -9.44
C ASP A 329 -20.30 18.42 -10.13
N GLY A 330 -19.57 17.41 -9.65
CA GLY A 330 -19.49 16.09 -10.28
C GLY A 330 -18.50 16.07 -11.45
N GLY A 331 -17.28 16.58 -11.23
CA GLY A 331 -16.16 16.48 -12.18
C GLY A 331 -16.22 17.39 -13.42
N LYS A 332 -17.12 18.37 -13.50
CA LYS A 332 -17.25 19.25 -14.68
C LYS A 332 -16.34 20.47 -14.54
N THR A 333 -16.37 21.11 -13.37
CA THR A 333 -15.53 22.26 -13.01
C THR A 333 -14.10 21.82 -12.67
N VAL A 334 -13.14 22.38 -13.42
CA VAL A 334 -11.70 22.25 -13.15
C VAL A 334 -11.21 23.40 -12.24
N GLY A 335 -11.52 24.65 -12.59
CA GLY A 335 -11.15 25.82 -11.78
C GLY A 335 -9.66 25.88 -11.44
N LEU A 336 -9.35 26.00 -10.14
CA LEU A 336 -7.97 26.05 -9.62
C LEU A 336 -7.15 24.78 -9.91
N CYS A 337 -7.80 23.65 -10.20
CA CYS A 337 -7.15 22.36 -10.46
C CYS A 337 -6.34 22.33 -11.76
N ALA A 338 -6.56 23.28 -12.67
CA ALA A 338 -5.72 23.50 -13.84
C ALA A 338 -4.28 23.95 -13.50
N GLN A 339 -4.04 24.35 -12.24
CA GLN A 339 -2.73 24.77 -11.73
C GLN A 339 -2.09 23.72 -10.79
N ARG A 340 -2.61 22.50 -10.77
CA ARG A 340 -2.17 21.40 -9.91
C ARG A 340 -1.47 20.32 -10.77
N THR A 341 -0.65 19.50 -10.12
CA THR A 341 0.24 18.55 -10.81
C THR A 341 -0.48 17.21 -11.01
N ALA A 342 -0.78 16.87 -12.26
CA ALA A 342 -1.39 15.59 -12.62
C ALA A 342 -0.42 14.39 -12.42
N PRO A 343 -0.95 13.17 -12.21
CA PRO A 343 -0.14 11.96 -12.02
C PRO A 343 0.53 11.49 -13.32
N VAL A 344 1.49 10.56 -13.19
CA VAL A 344 2.13 9.88 -14.33
C VAL A 344 1.42 8.59 -14.73
N ALA A 345 0.64 8.00 -13.80
CA ALA A 345 -0.31 6.92 -14.04
C ALA A 345 -1.43 6.96 -12.99
N ALA A 346 -2.62 6.50 -13.35
CA ALA A 346 -3.81 6.48 -12.51
C ALA A 346 -4.47 5.10 -12.54
N PHE A 347 -5.09 4.70 -11.43
CA PHE A 347 -5.68 3.39 -11.20
C PHE A 347 -7.07 3.55 -10.56
N PRO A 348 -7.95 2.53 -10.60
CA PRO A 348 -9.30 2.64 -10.06
C PRO A 348 -9.31 2.88 -8.55
N GLY A 349 -10.26 3.68 -8.09
CA GLY A 349 -10.30 4.21 -6.73
C GLY A 349 -10.31 3.17 -5.61
N HIS A 350 -9.78 3.60 -4.47
CA HIS A 350 -9.78 2.90 -3.17
C HIS A 350 -8.99 1.58 -3.12
N TRP A 351 -8.27 1.17 -4.17
CA TRP A 351 -7.44 -0.05 -4.18
C TRP A 351 -6.26 0.00 -3.16
N ALA A 352 -5.94 1.17 -2.60
CA ALA A 352 -4.97 1.44 -1.54
C ALA A 352 -3.50 1.08 -1.89
N PRO A 353 -2.77 1.96 -2.62
CA PRO A 353 -1.40 1.72 -3.09
C PRO A 353 -0.35 1.88 -1.97
N ASN A 354 -0.28 0.91 -1.06
CA ASN A 354 0.54 0.95 0.15
C ASN A 354 2.06 0.91 -0.09
N ASP A 355 2.57 0.44 -1.23
CA ASP A 355 4.03 0.46 -1.50
C ASP A 355 4.37 0.45 -3.01
N LEU A 356 5.60 0.85 -3.34
CA LEU A 356 6.11 1.13 -4.68
C LEU A 356 7.56 0.64 -4.86
N ALA A 357 7.80 -0.23 -5.83
CA ALA A 357 9.14 -0.70 -6.19
C ALA A 357 9.45 -0.51 -7.69
N LEU A 358 10.44 0.31 -8.00
CA LEU A 358 10.95 0.50 -9.37
C LEU A 358 11.94 -0.63 -9.70
N TYR A 359 11.67 -1.40 -10.75
CA TYR A 359 12.48 -2.58 -11.07
C TYR A 359 13.75 -2.23 -11.84
N LEU A 360 14.81 -1.88 -11.09
CA LEU A 360 16.14 -1.59 -11.64
C LEU A 360 16.99 -2.86 -11.86
N GLY A 361 16.44 -4.05 -11.57
CA GLY A 361 17.08 -5.34 -11.79
C GLY A 361 17.14 -5.77 -13.26
N SER A 362 17.95 -6.79 -13.54
CA SER A 362 18.14 -7.34 -14.90
C SER A 362 17.56 -8.75 -15.10
N LYS A 363 16.96 -9.35 -14.07
CA LYS A 363 16.53 -10.77 -14.09
C LYS A 363 15.15 -10.99 -14.67
N PHE A 364 14.23 -10.07 -14.46
CA PHE A 364 12.93 -10.10 -15.14
C PHE A 364 13.11 -9.73 -16.64
N PRO A 365 12.16 -10.13 -17.52
CA PRO A 365 12.18 -9.79 -18.94
C PRO A 365 12.33 -8.28 -19.20
N ALA A 366 12.85 -7.92 -20.38
CA ALA A 366 13.23 -6.54 -20.69
C ALA A 366 12.11 -5.52 -20.48
N GLY A 367 10.84 -5.89 -20.75
CA GLY A 367 9.68 -5.01 -20.58
C GLY A 367 9.33 -4.67 -19.13
N TYR A 368 9.87 -5.38 -18.13
CA TYR A 368 9.68 -5.05 -16.71
C TYR A 368 10.70 -4.01 -16.20
N ARG A 369 11.80 -3.78 -16.91
CA ARG A 369 12.95 -3.00 -16.41
C ARG A 369 12.67 -1.50 -16.46
N GLY A 370 12.86 -0.82 -15.34
CA GLY A 370 12.55 0.59 -15.16
C GLY A 370 11.06 0.90 -14.96
N GLY A 371 10.16 -0.08 -15.03
CA GLY A 371 8.75 0.08 -14.65
C GLY A 371 8.51 -0.05 -13.15
N ALA A 372 7.30 0.30 -12.73
CA ALA A 372 6.89 0.34 -11.33
C ALA A 372 6.01 -0.86 -10.96
N PHE A 373 6.38 -1.57 -9.90
CA PHE A 373 5.46 -2.46 -9.17
C PHE A 373 4.78 -1.68 -8.04
N ILE A 374 3.47 -1.85 -7.87
CA ILE A 374 2.68 -1.18 -6.80
C ILE A 374 1.86 -2.24 -6.06
N ALA A 375 1.94 -2.24 -4.73
CA ALA A 375 1.14 -3.12 -3.86
C ALA A 375 -0.20 -2.47 -3.52
N PHE A 376 -1.29 -3.06 -4.01
CA PHE A 376 -2.65 -2.62 -3.70
C PHE A 376 -3.24 -3.46 -2.56
N HIS A 377 -3.32 -2.85 -1.39
CA HIS A 377 -3.78 -3.42 -0.12
C HIS A 377 -5.26 -3.82 -0.12
N GLY A 378 -6.02 -3.30 -1.09
CA GLY A 378 -7.39 -3.67 -1.34
C GLY A 378 -8.41 -2.82 -0.59
N SER A 379 -9.54 -2.58 -1.22
CA SER A 379 -10.45 -1.51 -0.83
C SER A 379 -11.40 -1.85 0.32
N TRP A 380 -11.87 -0.78 0.99
CA TRP A 380 -12.99 -0.83 1.93
C TRP A 380 -14.18 0.01 1.44
N ASN A 381 -13.91 1.17 0.84
CA ASN A 381 -14.89 2.10 0.30
C ASN A 381 -15.23 1.82 -1.18
N ARG A 382 -15.89 0.70 -1.50
CA ARG A 382 -16.52 0.51 -2.83
C ARG A 382 -18.00 0.13 -2.79
N ALA A 383 -18.55 -0.14 -1.60
CA ALA A 383 -19.95 -0.52 -1.42
C ALA A 383 -20.93 0.55 -1.99
N PRO A 384 -21.97 0.16 -2.75
CA PRO A 384 -22.48 -1.21 -2.89
C PRO A 384 -21.76 -2.11 -3.92
N LEU A 385 -20.77 -1.62 -4.66
CA LEU A 385 -20.00 -2.47 -5.57
C LEU A 385 -18.98 -3.36 -4.81
N PRO A 386 -18.56 -4.50 -5.40
CA PRO A 386 -17.51 -5.35 -4.82
C PRO A 386 -16.21 -4.59 -4.57
N GLN A 387 -15.38 -5.06 -3.64
CA GLN A 387 -14.09 -4.43 -3.36
C GLN A 387 -13.06 -4.73 -4.47
N GLY A 388 -12.09 -3.85 -4.65
CA GLY A 388 -11.02 -3.90 -5.65
C GLY A 388 -9.63 -4.00 -5.03
N GLY A 389 -8.60 -4.08 -5.87
CA GLY A 389 -7.21 -4.29 -5.42
C GLY A 389 -6.96 -5.71 -4.90
N TYR A 390 -6.31 -5.82 -3.74
CA TYR A 390 -5.78 -7.08 -3.17
C TYR A 390 -4.79 -7.78 -4.11
N ASN A 391 -3.94 -6.99 -4.76
CA ASN A 391 -3.07 -7.42 -5.85
C ASN A 391 -1.77 -6.60 -5.90
N VAL A 392 -0.84 -7.00 -6.75
CA VAL A 392 0.31 -6.19 -7.16
C VAL A 392 0.15 -5.90 -8.64
N VAL A 393 0.21 -4.64 -9.05
CA VAL A 393 0.26 -4.27 -10.48
C VAL A 393 1.70 -4.04 -10.93
N PHE A 394 1.91 -4.09 -12.24
CA PHE A 394 3.07 -3.54 -12.92
C PHE A 394 2.63 -2.44 -13.89
N GLN A 395 3.15 -1.23 -13.72
CA GLN A 395 3.00 -0.10 -14.63
C GLN A 395 4.29 0.08 -15.44
N PRO A 396 4.28 -0.16 -16.77
CA PRO A 396 5.43 0.13 -17.62
C PRO A 396 5.69 1.64 -17.68
N LEU A 397 6.95 2.03 -17.52
CA LEU A 397 7.40 3.43 -17.61
C LEU A 397 8.43 3.60 -18.72
N ALA A 398 8.46 4.78 -19.34
CA ALA A 398 9.57 5.25 -20.17
C ALA A 398 9.75 6.74 -19.93
N ASP A 399 11.01 7.16 -19.71
CA ASP A 399 11.38 8.54 -19.36
C ASP A 399 10.47 9.20 -18.30
N GLY A 400 10.19 8.46 -17.22
CA GLY A 400 9.39 8.92 -16.08
C GLY A 400 7.88 9.04 -16.32
N LYS A 401 7.37 8.59 -17.46
CA LYS A 401 5.94 8.59 -17.81
C LYS A 401 5.44 7.17 -18.03
N ALA A 402 4.13 6.93 -17.88
CA ALA A 402 3.52 5.69 -18.36
C ALA A 402 3.81 5.48 -19.86
N SER A 403 4.33 4.31 -20.22
CA SER A 403 4.63 3.92 -21.61
C SER A 403 3.63 2.92 -22.19
N GLY A 404 2.61 2.56 -21.41
CA GLY A 404 1.50 1.68 -21.76
C GLY A 404 0.53 1.55 -20.57
N PRO A 405 -0.55 0.77 -20.71
CA PRO A 405 -1.42 0.45 -19.58
C PRO A 405 -0.67 -0.40 -18.54
N TYR A 406 -1.10 -0.31 -17.28
CA TYR A 406 -0.67 -1.27 -16.26
C TYR A 406 -1.25 -2.66 -16.52
N VAL A 407 -0.64 -3.67 -15.91
CA VAL A 407 -1.19 -5.03 -15.81
C VAL A 407 -1.26 -5.44 -14.35
N VAL A 408 -2.24 -6.27 -13.97
CA VAL A 408 -2.21 -6.97 -12.68
C VAL A 408 -1.12 -8.05 -12.79
N PHE A 409 -0.05 -7.90 -12.02
CA PHE A 409 1.13 -8.77 -12.07
C PHE A 409 1.01 -9.97 -11.12
N ALA A 410 0.40 -9.77 -9.95
CA ALA A 410 0.08 -10.82 -8.99
C ALA A 410 -1.31 -10.58 -8.38
N ASP A 411 -2.15 -11.60 -8.30
CA ASP A 411 -3.48 -11.55 -7.65
C ASP A 411 -3.71 -12.86 -6.87
N GLY A 412 -4.80 -12.97 -6.11
CA GLY A 412 -5.17 -14.13 -5.30
C GLY A 412 -4.91 -13.94 -3.80
N PHE A 413 -4.21 -12.87 -3.38
CA PHE A 413 -3.86 -12.59 -1.98
C PHE A 413 -5.07 -12.64 -1.03
N ALA A 414 -6.22 -12.09 -1.43
CA ALA A 414 -7.43 -12.11 -0.60
C ALA A 414 -8.07 -13.51 -0.43
N GLY A 415 -7.68 -14.51 -1.22
CA GLY A 415 -8.39 -15.79 -1.30
C GLY A 415 -9.82 -15.61 -1.81
N ALA A 416 -10.79 -16.20 -1.11
CA ALA A 416 -12.20 -16.21 -1.52
C ALA A 416 -12.94 -14.88 -1.34
N TYR A 417 -12.45 -13.97 -0.49
CA TYR A 417 -13.18 -12.76 -0.09
C TYR A 417 -12.30 -11.50 -0.22
N LYS A 418 -12.43 -10.76 -1.33
CA LYS A 418 -11.81 -9.43 -1.48
C LYS A 418 -12.56 -8.42 -0.59
N GLU A 419 -12.09 -8.25 0.64
CA GLU A 419 -12.66 -7.34 1.64
C GLU A 419 -11.83 -7.32 2.95
N PRO A 420 -11.76 -6.20 3.71
CA PRO A 420 -10.76 -6.05 4.79
C PRO A 420 -10.87 -7.04 5.95
N GLY A 421 -12.06 -7.57 6.24
CA GLY A 421 -12.34 -8.44 7.39
C GLY A 421 -12.31 -9.94 7.11
N ARG A 422 -12.29 -10.38 5.83
CA ARG A 422 -12.21 -11.81 5.44
C ARG A 422 -11.15 -12.11 4.37
N ALA A 423 -10.45 -11.10 3.84
CA ALA A 423 -9.31 -11.32 2.94
C ALA A 423 -8.20 -12.10 3.67
N ALA A 424 -7.76 -13.21 3.08
CA ALA A 424 -6.71 -14.06 3.66
C ALA A 424 -5.38 -13.30 3.83
N PHE A 425 -5.03 -12.45 2.86
CA PHE A 425 -3.84 -11.60 2.89
C PHE A 425 -4.09 -10.28 2.12
N ARG A 426 -3.32 -9.24 2.45
CA ARG A 426 -3.43 -7.89 1.86
C ARG A 426 -2.05 -7.29 1.55
N PRO A 427 -1.66 -7.12 0.27
CA PRO A 427 -0.34 -6.60 -0.09
C PRO A 427 -0.01 -5.26 0.58
N SER A 428 1.03 -5.22 1.40
CA SER A 428 1.37 -4.09 2.27
C SER A 428 2.74 -3.46 2.00
N GLY A 429 3.68 -4.23 1.45
CA GLY A 429 5.04 -3.79 1.18
C GLY A 429 5.73 -4.54 0.05
N LEU A 430 6.74 -3.93 -0.57
CA LEU A 430 7.52 -4.45 -1.69
C LEU A 430 9.02 -4.26 -1.45
N ALA A 431 9.85 -5.19 -1.93
CA ALA A 431 11.29 -4.95 -2.03
C ALA A 431 11.95 -5.80 -3.13
N VAL A 432 12.88 -5.21 -3.89
CA VAL A 432 13.68 -5.96 -4.88
C VAL A 432 14.95 -6.48 -4.23
N ALA A 433 15.20 -7.78 -4.38
CA ALA A 433 16.37 -8.47 -3.84
C ALA A 433 17.63 -8.25 -4.72
N PRO A 434 18.86 -8.39 -4.17
CA PRO A 434 20.10 -8.37 -4.95
C PRO A 434 20.17 -9.43 -6.05
N ASP A 435 19.45 -10.55 -5.89
CA ASP A 435 19.34 -11.62 -6.89
C ASP A 435 18.26 -11.35 -7.96
N GLY A 436 17.58 -10.20 -7.89
CA GLY A 436 16.54 -9.75 -8.82
C GLY A 436 15.13 -10.28 -8.56
N ALA A 437 14.88 -11.02 -7.47
CA ALA A 437 13.54 -11.38 -7.03
C ALA A 437 12.75 -10.16 -6.50
N LEU A 438 11.42 -10.23 -6.53
CA LEU A 438 10.53 -9.26 -5.88
C LEU A 438 9.90 -9.89 -4.63
N TYR A 439 10.12 -9.30 -3.47
CA TYR A 439 9.39 -9.62 -2.25
C TYR A 439 8.08 -8.84 -2.18
N VAL A 440 7.04 -9.48 -1.65
CA VAL A 440 5.75 -8.86 -1.32
C VAL A 440 5.39 -9.28 0.11
N SER A 441 5.00 -8.34 0.97
CA SER A 441 4.50 -8.60 2.33
C SER A 441 2.98 -8.45 2.42
N ASP A 442 2.39 -9.02 3.48
CA ASP A 442 1.06 -8.63 3.97
C ASP A 442 1.09 -8.24 5.46
N ASP A 443 0.12 -7.43 5.88
CA ASP A 443 -0.04 -6.98 7.27
C ASP A 443 -1.22 -7.61 8.03
N VAL A 444 -1.87 -8.65 7.50
CA VAL A 444 -2.91 -9.43 8.21
C VAL A 444 -2.28 -10.60 8.97
N HIS A 445 -1.33 -11.30 8.37
CA HIS A 445 -0.67 -12.47 8.94
C HIS A 445 0.87 -12.35 8.96
N GLY A 446 1.44 -11.48 8.14
CA GLY A 446 2.90 -11.29 8.08
C GLY A 446 3.60 -12.36 7.25
N ARG A 447 2.94 -12.80 6.18
CA ARG A 447 3.53 -13.59 5.12
C ARG A 447 4.37 -12.69 4.22
N ILE A 448 5.49 -13.23 3.77
CA ILE A 448 6.33 -12.63 2.74
C ILE A 448 6.43 -13.65 1.60
N TRP A 449 5.96 -13.29 0.41
CA TRP A 449 6.21 -14.05 -0.82
C TRP A 449 7.52 -13.56 -1.43
N ARG A 450 8.27 -14.47 -2.05
CA ARG A 450 9.40 -14.17 -2.93
C ARG A 450 9.00 -14.59 -4.34
N ILE A 451 8.83 -13.61 -5.21
CA ILE A 451 8.45 -13.78 -6.62
C ILE A 451 9.73 -13.80 -7.47
N THR A 452 9.91 -14.85 -8.25
CA THR A 452 11.03 -15.01 -9.20
C THR A 452 10.54 -15.29 -10.60
N TYR A 453 11.33 -14.84 -11.58
CA TYR A 453 11.16 -15.20 -12.98
C TYR A 453 11.93 -16.50 -13.29
N THR A 454 11.29 -17.43 -14.03
CA THR A 454 11.81 -18.76 -14.37
C THR A 454 11.70 -19.12 -15.86
N GLY A 455 11.14 -18.22 -16.69
CA GLY A 455 11.17 -18.36 -18.15
C GLY A 455 12.54 -18.04 -18.77
N ASP A 456 12.60 -18.01 -20.11
CA ASP A 456 13.84 -17.82 -20.88
C ASP A 456 14.26 -16.34 -21.08
N GLY A 457 13.40 -15.40 -20.67
CA GLY A 457 13.57 -13.96 -20.82
C GLY A 457 12.78 -13.34 -21.99
N SER A 458 12.07 -14.14 -22.79
CA SER A 458 11.26 -13.70 -23.93
C SER A 458 9.81 -13.31 -23.57
N ASP A 459 9.34 -13.67 -22.37
CA ASP A 459 8.00 -13.34 -21.89
C ASP A 459 7.70 -11.84 -21.97
N LYS A 460 6.55 -11.50 -22.54
CA LYS A 460 6.06 -10.12 -22.61
C LYS A 460 5.35 -9.73 -21.32
N VAL A 461 5.32 -8.42 -21.04
CA VAL A 461 4.44 -7.87 -19.99
C VAL A 461 2.99 -8.20 -20.35
N ALA A 462 2.35 -9.00 -19.50
CA ALA A 462 0.98 -9.49 -19.65
C ALA A 462 0.38 -9.68 -18.26
N PRO A 463 -0.93 -9.52 -18.08
CA PRO A 463 -1.56 -9.73 -16.78
C PRO A 463 -1.46 -11.19 -16.34
N ALA A 464 -1.45 -11.38 -15.02
CA ALA A 464 -1.80 -12.65 -14.41
C ALA A 464 -3.19 -13.10 -14.89
N PRO A 465 -3.43 -14.41 -15.12
CA PRO A 465 -4.78 -14.90 -15.32
C PRO A 465 -5.62 -14.61 -14.07
N SER A 466 -6.94 -14.48 -14.21
CA SER A 466 -7.83 -14.34 -13.05
C SER A 466 -7.59 -15.50 -12.08
N PRO A 467 -7.43 -15.26 -10.76
CA PRO A 467 -7.21 -16.35 -9.81
C PRO A 467 -8.33 -17.39 -9.90
N THR A 468 -7.95 -18.65 -10.15
CA THR A 468 -8.88 -19.76 -9.96
C THR A 468 -9.27 -19.77 -8.49
N THR A 469 -10.51 -19.42 -8.18
CA THR A 469 -11.05 -19.62 -6.83
C THR A 469 -10.87 -21.08 -6.46
N MET A 470 -10.28 -21.37 -5.30
CA MET A 470 -10.10 -22.74 -4.83
C MET A 470 -11.44 -23.33 -4.38
N THR A 471 -12.29 -23.68 -5.34
CA THR A 471 -13.45 -24.55 -5.15
C THR A 471 -12.97 -25.98 -4.91
N THR A 472 -12.59 -26.27 -3.66
CA THR A 472 -12.36 -27.64 -3.17
C THR A 472 -13.68 -28.39 -2.96
N ALA A 473 -14.47 -28.47 -4.03
CA ALA A 473 -15.56 -29.41 -4.23
C ALA A 473 -15.54 -29.82 -5.72
N ALA A 474 -15.33 -31.10 -5.99
CA ALA A 474 -15.19 -31.59 -7.37
C ALA A 474 -16.52 -31.46 -8.15
N GLN A 475 -16.43 -31.07 -9.42
CA GLN A 475 -17.56 -31.10 -10.34
C GLN A 475 -18.04 -32.55 -10.52
N GLY A 476 -19.35 -32.82 -10.36
CA GLY A 476 -19.84 -34.20 -10.39
C GLY A 476 -21.36 -34.43 -10.48
N ALA A 477 -22.21 -33.42 -10.27
CA ALA A 477 -23.66 -33.53 -10.48
C ALA A 477 -24.29 -32.16 -10.76
N VAL A 478 -25.28 -32.13 -11.66
CA VAL A 478 -26.22 -31.00 -11.81
C VAL A 478 -27.54 -31.41 -11.16
N PRO A 479 -28.03 -30.70 -10.13
CA PRO A 479 -29.37 -30.95 -9.58
C PRO A 479 -30.47 -30.58 -10.59
N PRO A 480 -31.65 -31.23 -10.56
CA PRO A 480 -32.80 -30.82 -11.36
C PRO A 480 -33.30 -29.41 -11.01
N GLU A 481 -34.09 -28.82 -11.91
CA GLU A 481 -34.72 -27.51 -11.74
C GLU A 481 -35.54 -27.44 -10.44
N GLY A 482 -35.26 -26.45 -9.57
CA GLY A 482 -36.10 -26.17 -8.39
C GLY A 482 -35.39 -25.58 -7.16
N THR A 483 -34.06 -25.67 -7.04
CA THR A 483 -33.33 -25.18 -5.85
C THR A 483 -32.94 -23.69 -5.90
N HIS A 484 -33.05 -23.03 -4.75
CA HIS A 484 -32.63 -21.63 -4.50
C HIS A 484 -31.12 -21.43 -4.80
N PRO A 485 -30.67 -20.25 -5.27
CA PRO A 485 -29.27 -19.99 -5.66
C PRO A 485 -28.21 -20.17 -4.54
N ASP A 486 -28.62 -20.27 -3.28
CA ASP A 486 -27.73 -20.46 -2.12
C ASP A 486 -27.53 -21.94 -1.71
N ALA A 487 -28.01 -22.92 -2.52
CA ALA A 487 -27.95 -24.36 -2.25
C ALA A 487 -26.51 -24.94 -2.28
N GLY A 488 -25.72 -24.59 -1.27
CA GLY A 488 -24.31 -24.96 -1.10
C GLY A 488 -23.49 -24.01 -0.21
N ARG A 489 -24.06 -22.86 0.22
CA ARG A 489 -23.36 -21.88 1.07
C ARG A 489 -23.22 -22.45 2.50
N ALA A 490 -22.03 -22.91 2.87
CA ALA A 490 -21.74 -23.47 4.19
C ALA A 490 -21.66 -22.37 5.27
N SER A 491 -22.81 -21.91 5.76
CA SER A 491 -22.91 -21.02 6.91
C SER A 491 -22.71 -21.78 8.23
N VAL A 492 -22.06 -21.13 9.19
CA VAL A 492 -22.23 -21.51 10.60
C VAL A 492 -23.69 -21.19 10.97
N PRO A 493 -24.46 -22.13 11.55
CA PRO A 493 -25.87 -21.88 11.89
C PRO A 493 -26.02 -20.72 12.88
N LEU A 494 -26.44 -19.56 12.37
CA LEU A 494 -26.68 -18.38 13.19
C LEU A 494 -28.00 -18.51 13.96
N PRO A 495 -28.06 -18.11 15.25
CA PRO A 495 -29.27 -18.21 16.05
C PRO A 495 -30.36 -17.27 15.51
N THR A 496 -31.56 -17.77 15.29
CA THR A 496 -32.69 -16.95 14.82
C THR A 496 -33.32 -16.18 15.98
N PRO A 497 -33.53 -14.85 15.85
CA PRO A 497 -34.21 -14.07 16.90
C PRO A 497 -35.65 -14.52 17.14
N PRO A 498 -36.18 -14.41 18.38
CA PRO A 498 -37.60 -14.60 18.65
C PRO A 498 -38.46 -13.62 17.83
N GLY A 499 -39.34 -14.16 16.97
CA GLY A 499 -40.17 -13.37 16.06
C GLY A 499 -39.60 -13.21 14.65
N SER A 500 -38.44 -13.79 14.34
CA SER A 500 -37.85 -13.83 12.99
C SER A 500 -37.79 -15.26 12.43
N SER A 501 -37.50 -15.40 11.13
CA SER A 501 -37.16 -16.68 10.47
C SER A 501 -35.67 -16.76 10.08
N PRO A 502 -35.13 -17.97 9.81
CA PRO A 502 -33.79 -18.13 9.24
C PRO A 502 -33.65 -17.40 7.89
N ASP A 503 -34.70 -17.36 7.07
CA ASP A 503 -34.70 -16.66 5.78
C ASP A 503 -34.58 -15.13 5.96
N GLN A 504 -35.14 -14.57 7.04
CA GLN A 504 -34.95 -13.16 7.38
C GLN A 504 -33.53 -12.88 7.86
N VAL A 505 -32.90 -13.80 8.59
CA VAL A 505 -31.47 -13.70 8.97
C VAL A 505 -30.58 -13.77 7.72
N ALA A 506 -30.87 -14.67 6.77
CA ALA A 506 -30.15 -14.79 5.51
C ALA A 506 -30.35 -13.57 4.58
N GLN A 507 -31.58 -13.05 4.47
CA GLN A 507 -31.84 -11.79 3.76
C GLN A 507 -31.12 -10.62 4.45
N GLY A 508 -31.07 -10.62 5.78
CA GLY A 508 -30.33 -9.64 6.57
C GLY A 508 -28.82 -9.67 6.33
N ASP A 509 -28.22 -10.85 6.18
CA ASP A 509 -26.82 -11.04 5.79
C ASP A 509 -26.54 -10.40 4.41
N ARG A 510 -27.42 -10.66 3.43
CA ARG A 510 -27.33 -10.08 2.09
C ARG A 510 -27.46 -8.55 2.11
N ILE A 511 -28.43 -8.00 2.85
CA ILE A 511 -28.58 -6.55 3.01
C ILE A 511 -27.36 -5.96 3.72
N PHE A 512 -26.88 -6.58 4.80
CA PHE A 512 -25.73 -6.11 5.56
C PHE A 512 -24.47 -5.99 4.67
N HIS A 513 -24.26 -6.97 3.80
CA HIS A 513 -23.14 -7.00 2.86
C HIS A 513 -23.30 -6.09 1.63
N GLY A 514 -24.52 -5.65 1.31
CA GLY A 514 -24.84 -4.94 0.06
C GLY A 514 -25.19 -5.86 -1.11
N GLU A 515 -25.26 -7.18 -0.90
CA GLU A 515 -25.78 -8.16 -1.87
C GLU A 515 -27.29 -7.95 -2.15
N ALA A 516 -28.00 -7.22 -1.28
CA ALA A 516 -29.41 -6.86 -1.45
C ALA A 516 -29.74 -5.43 -0.99
N SER A 517 -30.83 -4.88 -1.54
CA SER A 517 -31.50 -3.63 -1.12
C SER A 517 -30.59 -2.40 -1.00
N ASN A 518 -29.49 -2.37 -1.78
CA ASN A 518 -28.43 -1.35 -1.76
C ASN A 518 -27.85 -1.08 -0.35
N GLY A 519 -27.79 -2.11 0.50
CA GLY A 519 -27.27 -1.98 1.86
C GLY A 519 -25.78 -1.64 1.92
N THR A 520 -25.38 -0.97 3.00
CA THR A 520 -24.05 -0.36 3.18
C THR A 520 -23.38 -0.73 4.50
N CYS A 521 -24.03 -1.57 5.32
CA CYS A 521 -23.67 -1.76 6.73
C CYS A 521 -22.25 -2.32 6.90
N SER A 522 -21.86 -3.27 6.05
CA SER A 522 -20.50 -3.84 5.96
C SER A 522 -19.41 -2.78 5.73
N GLY A 523 -19.71 -1.71 4.97
CA GLY A 523 -18.78 -0.62 4.69
C GLY A 523 -18.41 0.21 5.94
N CYS A 524 -19.27 0.19 6.97
CA CYS A 524 -18.99 0.86 8.25
C CYS A 524 -18.60 -0.11 9.37
N HIS A 525 -19.22 -1.29 9.45
CA HIS A 525 -19.03 -2.25 10.54
C HIS A 525 -18.08 -3.39 10.23
N GLY A 526 -17.54 -3.44 9.01
CA GLY A 526 -16.83 -4.60 8.48
C GLY A 526 -17.82 -5.62 7.96
N SER A 527 -17.47 -6.30 6.88
CA SER A 527 -18.22 -7.43 6.32
C SER A 527 -18.37 -8.58 7.31
N ASP A 528 -17.33 -8.89 8.07
CA ASP A 528 -17.40 -9.84 9.18
C ASP A 528 -18.18 -9.28 10.40
N ALA A 529 -18.62 -8.01 10.37
CA ALA A 529 -19.21 -7.27 11.47
C ALA A 529 -18.32 -7.15 12.74
N GLY A 530 -17.01 -7.37 12.59
CA GLY A 530 -15.99 -7.30 13.64
C GLY A 530 -15.63 -5.86 14.05
N GLY A 531 -16.06 -4.86 13.29
CA GLY A 531 -15.82 -3.45 13.52
C GLY A 531 -14.71 -2.86 12.63
N THR A 532 -14.71 -1.54 12.50
CA THR A 532 -13.71 -0.77 11.74
C THR A 532 -13.36 0.52 12.51
N PRO A 533 -12.44 1.37 12.00
CA PRO A 533 -12.21 2.69 12.56
C PRO A 533 -13.41 3.63 12.48
N VAL A 534 -14.34 3.39 11.55
CA VAL A 534 -15.54 4.22 11.36
C VAL A 534 -16.78 3.66 12.08
N GLY A 535 -16.88 2.36 12.37
CA GLY A 535 -18.05 1.77 13.03
C GLY A 535 -17.74 0.63 14.00
N PRO A 536 -18.50 0.48 15.11
CA PRO A 536 -18.23 -0.51 16.16
C PRO A 536 -18.43 -1.96 15.73
N SER A 537 -17.77 -2.87 16.47
CA SER A 537 -17.96 -4.31 16.40
C SER A 537 -19.37 -4.72 16.84
N LEU A 538 -20.14 -5.33 15.93
CA LEU A 538 -21.49 -5.81 16.23
C LEU A 538 -21.46 -7.21 16.87
N LYS A 539 -20.45 -8.03 16.55
CA LYS A 539 -20.17 -9.33 17.19
C LYS A 539 -19.90 -9.25 18.71
N SER A 540 -19.54 -8.06 19.22
CA SER A 540 -19.06 -7.88 20.59
C SER A 540 -20.13 -8.05 21.69
N GLY A 541 -21.42 -7.97 21.34
CA GLY A 541 -22.52 -7.88 22.30
C GLY A 541 -22.55 -6.58 23.12
N GLN A 542 -21.63 -5.64 22.90
CA GLN A 542 -21.53 -4.39 23.67
C GLN A 542 -22.24 -3.23 22.95
N TRP A 543 -23.46 -2.93 23.40
CA TRP A 543 -24.31 -1.92 22.78
C TRP A 543 -24.19 -0.55 23.45
N MET A 544 -23.97 0.50 22.64
CA MET A 544 -23.82 1.89 23.11
C MET A 544 -25.06 2.78 22.85
N TRP A 545 -25.96 2.32 21.99
CA TRP A 545 -27.19 3.03 21.56
C TRP A 545 -28.45 2.13 21.52
N SER A 546 -28.27 0.82 21.76
CA SER A 546 -29.34 -0.17 21.91
C SER A 546 -29.17 -0.88 23.27
N ASP A 547 -30.19 -1.60 23.69
CA ASP A 547 -30.15 -2.64 24.71
C ASP A 547 -29.69 -4.03 24.18
N GLY A 548 -29.49 -4.18 22.86
CA GLY A 548 -29.20 -5.45 22.19
C GLY A 548 -30.43 -6.29 21.83
N SER A 549 -31.64 -5.83 22.12
CA SER A 549 -32.89 -6.48 21.66
C SER A 549 -33.11 -6.26 20.16
N LEU A 550 -33.87 -7.16 19.50
CA LEU A 550 -34.18 -7.02 18.08
C LEU A 550 -34.83 -5.66 17.76
N SER A 551 -35.82 -5.23 18.54
CA SER A 551 -36.52 -3.95 18.37
C SER A 551 -35.64 -2.74 18.72
N GLY A 552 -34.70 -2.89 19.65
CA GLY A 552 -33.66 -1.90 19.90
C GLY A 552 -32.73 -1.73 18.69
N LEU A 553 -32.30 -2.84 18.07
CA LEU A 553 -31.45 -2.86 16.89
C LEU A 553 -32.17 -2.28 15.66
N GLU A 554 -33.43 -2.68 15.39
CA GLU A 554 -34.29 -2.02 14.40
C GLU A 554 -34.38 -0.50 14.67
N GLY A 555 -34.62 -0.12 15.93
CA GLY A 555 -34.74 1.28 16.34
C GLY A 555 -33.48 2.11 16.13
N VAL A 556 -32.29 1.52 16.31
CA VAL A 556 -31.00 2.16 16.02
C VAL A 556 -30.71 2.21 14.54
N ILE A 557 -30.94 1.11 13.80
CA ILE A 557 -30.67 1.06 12.34
C ILE A 557 -31.59 2.06 11.61
N ALA A 558 -32.87 2.14 11.99
CA ALA A 558 -33.84 3.07 11.41
C ALA A 558 -33.45 4.55 11.63
N LYS A 559 -32.95 4.91 12.82
CA LYS A 559 -32.65 6.30 13.21
C LYS A 559 -31.22 6.72 12.92
N GLY A 560 -30.30 5.75 12.78
CA GLY A 560 -28.87 5.98 12.75
C GLY A 560 -28.30 6.45 14.10
N VAL A 561 -26.98 6.71 14.07
CA VAL A 561 -26.20 7.31 15.15
C VAL A 561 -25.56 8.60 14.60
N PRO A 562 -26.28 9.74 14.63
CA PRO A 562 -25.80 11.01 14.07
C PRO A 562 -24.69 11.70 14.90
N GLN A 563 -24.44 11.21 16.12
CA GLN A 563 -23.37 11.69 17.01
C GLN A 563 -22.71 10.50 17.72
N PRO A 564 -21.77 9.80 17.06
CA PRO A 564 -21.03 8.69 17.66
C PRO A 564 -20.10 9.17 18.78
N LYS A 565 -19.96 8.36 19.83
CA LYS A 565 -19.27 8.71 21.10
C LYS A 565 -17.81 8.23 21.16
N ARG A 566 -17.43 7.26 20.32
CA ARG A 566 -16.14 6.54 20.35
C ARG A 566 -15.57 6.20 18.96
N TYR A 567 -16.32 6.46 17.89
CA TYR A 567 -15.99 6.12 16.50
C TYR A 567 -16.20 7.36 15.64
N GLN A 568 -15.46 7.51 14.54
CA GLN A 568 -15.56 8.72 13.70
C GLN A 568 -16.67 8.65 12.63
N GLY A 569 -17.13 7.46 12.26
CA GLY A 569 -18.25 7.31 11.33
C GLY A 569 -19.59 7.61 12.01
N VAL A 570 -20.27 8.65 11.52
CA VAL A 570 -21.72 8.76 11.71
C VAL A 570 -22.38 7.59 10.98
N MET A 571 -23.31 6.92 11.66
CA MET A 571 -24.22 5.97 11.03
C MET A 571 -25.46 6.75 10.59
N PRO A 572 -25.69 7.01 9.30
CA PRO A 572 -26.94 7.64 8.86
C PRO A 572 -28.15 6.71 9.07
N PRO A 573 -29.39 7.25 9.11
CA PRO A 573 -30.63 6.48 9.09
C PRO A 573 -30.63 5.40 8.01
N MET A 574 -31.10 4.19 8.33
CA MET A 574 -31.10 3.01 7.45
C MET A 574 -29.71 2.65 6.87
N GLY A 575 -28.62 2.99 7.58
CA GLY A 575 -27.25 2.86 7.07
C GLY A 575 -26.90 3.85 5.94
N GLY A 576 -27.83 4.74 5.57
CA GLY A 576 -27.74 5.62 4.41
C GLY A 576 -28.37 5.05 3.14
N SER A 577 -28.98 3.86 3.23
CA SER A 577 -29.67 3.14 2.16
C SER A 577 -31.20 3.32 2.24
N SER A 578 -31.91 3.09 1.15
CA SER A 578 -33.38 3.19 1.09
C SER A 578 -34.07 1.87 1.48
N LEU A 579 -33.77 1.35 2.67
CA LEU A 579 -34.31 0.08 3.17
C LEU A 579 -35.83 0.15 3.40
N THR A 580 -36.57 -0.89 3.00
CA THR A 580 -37.98 -1.04 3.41
C THR A 580 -38.09 -1.49 4.87
N GLN A 581 -39.30 -1.48 5.44
CA GLN A 581 -39.53 -2.01 6.79
C GLN A 581 -39.19 -3.51 6.90
N ALA A 582 -39.34 -4.27 5.81
CA ALA A 582 -38.97 -5.69 5.77
C ALA A 582 -37.44 -5.87 5.71
N ASP A 583 -36.74 -5.02 4.94
CA ASP A 583 -35.28 -5.01 4.91
C ASP A 583 -34.68 -4.62 6.26
N LEU A 584 -35.25 -3.61 6.92
CA LEU A 584 -34.87 -3.17 8.26
C LEU A 584 -34.97 -4.31 9.28
N ALA A 585 -36.11 -5.02 9.31
CA ALA A 585 -36.31 -6.15 10.21
C ALA A 585 -35.35 -7.31 9.90
N ALA A 586 -35.09 -7.60 8.61
CA ALA A 586 -34.14 -8.62 8.19
C ALA A 586 -32.69 -8.28 8.62
N VAL A 587 -32.20 -7.07 8.34
CA VAL A 587 -30.83 -6.68 8.72
C VAL A 587 -30.66 -6.56 10.24
N ALA A 588 -31.70 -6.14 10.97
CA ALA A 588 -31.70 -6.18 12.44
C ALA A 588 -31.67 -7.62 12.98
N ALA A 589 -32.42 -8.55 12.37
CA ALA A 589 -32.39 -9.97 12.73
C ALA A 589 -31.01 -10.59 12.52
N TYR A 590 -30.32 -10.23 11.45
CA TYR A 590 -28.93 -10.64 11.22
C TYR A 590 -27.95 -10.06 12.25
N VAL A 591 -28.03 -8.76 12.54
CA VAL A 591 -27.18 -8.10 13.55
C VAL A 591 -27.42 -8.65 14.96
N TRP A 592 -28.65 -9.05 15.28
CA TRP A 592 -28.95 -9.81 16.49
C TRP A 592 -28.29 -11.19 16.45
N ALA A 593 -28.45 -11.94 15.35
CA ALA A 593 -27.95 -13.31 15.23
C ALA A 593 -26.42 -13.42 15.39
N ILE A 594 -25.66 -12.55 14.70
CA ILE A 594 -24.19 -12.55 14.77
C ILE A 594 -23.63 -12.10 16.13
N SER A 595 -24.39 -11.30 16.90
CA SER A 595 -24.01 -10.90 18.26
C SER A 595 -24.33 -11.94 19.33
N HIS A 596 -25.18 -12.93 19.00
CA HIS A 596 -25.54 -14.03 19.91
C HIS A 596 -24.86 -15.36 19.57
N ALA A 597 -24.24 -15.49 18.39
CA ALA A 597 -23.59 -16.73 17.92
C ALA A 597 -22.52 -17.29 18.89
N ASN A 598 -21.76 -16.42 19.58
CA ASN A 598 -20.72 -16.85 20.51
C ASN A 598 -21.26 -17.31 21.89
N ASN A 599 -22.52 -17.00 22.23
CA ASN A 599 -23.09 -17.28 23.55
C ASN A 599 -23.57 -18.74 23.71
N GLY A 600 -23.46 -19.57 22.65
CA GLY A 600 -23.86 -20.98 22.66
C GLY A 600 -22.82 -21.97 23.22
N HIS A 601 -21.56 -21.55 23.41
CA HIS A 601 -20.48 -22.43 23.86
C HIS A 601 -19.98 -22.08 25.27
N GLY A 602 -20.83 -22.24 26.29
CA GLY A 602 -20.36 -22.06 27.67
C GLY A 602 -21.36 -22.04 28.82
N GLN A 603 -22.29 -23.00 28.94
CA GLN A 603 -22.75 -23.49 30.25
C GLN A 603 -23.15 -24.97 30.17
N GLY A 604 -22.54 -25.82 31.00
CA GLY A 604 -22.90 -27.25 31.06
C GLY A 604 -21.79 -28.16 31.62
N GLY A 605 -21.61 -28.16 32.94
CA GLY A 605 -20.68 -29.04 33.67
C GLY A 605 -19.43 -28.33 34.15
#